data_AF-X1TU74-F1
#
_entry.id   AF-X1TU74-F1
#
_cell.length_a   1.000
_cell.length_b   1.000
_cell.length_c   1.000
_cell.angle_alpha   90.00
_cell.angle_beta   90.00
_cell.angle_gamma   90.00
#
_symmetry.space_group_name_H-M   'P 1'
#
loop_
_entity.id
_entity.type
_entity.pdbx_description
1 polymer ?
#
loop_
_entity_poly.entity_id
_entity_poly.type
_entity_poly.pdbx_seq_one_letter_code
_entity_poly.pdbx_strand_id
1 'polypeptide(L)'
;MKKSIYIFSNGELHRKQNTLYFEPPRNQREQRKKKYIPVENTGEILIMGEVTINKKLLEFISKQEIILHFFNYYGYYVGSFYPREHYNSRHM
;
A
#
# COMPACT_ATOMS: atom_id res chain seq x y z
N MET A 1 -17.06 -2.56 -6.58
CA MET A 1 -16.29 -1.37 -6.14
C MET A 1 -15.06 -1.85 -5.39
N LYS A 2 -13.85 -1.42 -5.77
CA LYS A 2 -12.64 -1.74 -5.02
C LYS A 2 -12.66 -0.98 -3.67
N LYS A 3 -12.07 -1.57 -2.62
CA LYS A 3 -12.05 -1.02 -1.26
C LYS A 3 -10.78 -0.21 -1.01
N SER A 4 -10.91 0.81 -0.16
CA SER A 4 -9.80 1.57 0.40
C SER A 4 -9.28 0.89 1.66
N ILE A 5 -7.97 0.73 1.75
CA ILE A 5 -7.29 0.14 2.92
C ILE A 5 -6.56 1.24 3.68
N TYR A 6 -6.70 1.22 5.00
CA TYR A 6 -6.13 2.23 5.89
C TYR A 6 -5.02 1.62 6.75
N ILE A 7 -3.81 2.19 6.70
CA ILE A 7 -2.65 1.77 7.49
C ILE A 7 -2.27 2.89 8.45
N PHE A 8 -2.71 2.75 9.71
CA PHE A 8 -2.39 3.68 10.81
C PHE A 8 -1.13 3.30 11.58
N SER A 9 -0.73 2.04 11.52
CA SER A 9 0.41 1.52 12.28
C SER A 9 1.71 1.66 11.50
N ASN A 10 2.81 1.89 12.21
CA ASN A 10 4.15 1.80 11.65
C ASN A 10 4.47 0.35 11.28
N GLY A 11 5.35 0.13 10.31
CA GLY A 11 5.78 -1.21 9.90
C GLY A 11 6.31 -1.28 8.47
N GLU A 12 6.22 -2.46 7.87
CA GLU A 12 6.71 -2.72 6.52
C GLU A 12 5.62 -3.34 5.66
N LEU A 13 5.46 -2.82 4.44
CA LEU A 13 4.53 -3.40 3.47
C LEU A 13 5.30 -4.25 2.46
N HIS A 14 4.91 -5.52 2.36
CA HIS A 14 5.60 -6.52 1.58
C HIS A 14 4.67 -7.22 0.59
N ARG A 15 5.25 -7.69 -0.51
CA ARG A 15 4.60 -8.61 -1.44
C ARG A 15 4.91 -10.05 -1.04
N LYS A 16 3.89 -10.91 -1.02
CA LYS A 16 4.03 -12.37 -0.99
C LYS A 16 3.25 -12.96 -2.15
N GLN A 17 3.94 -13.48 -3.17
CA GLN A 17 3.32 -14.04 -4.39
C GLN A 17 2.36 -13.04 -5.05
N ASN A 18 1.06 -13.32 -5.07
CA ASN A 18 0.01 -12.44 -5.62
C ASN A 18 -0.80 -11.71 -4.54
N THR A 19 -0.30 -11.65 -3.31
CA THR A 19 -0.93 -10.91 -2.22
C THR A 19 0.04 -9.92 -1.57
N LEU A 20 -0.51 -8.96 -0.85
CA LEU A 20 0.23 -8.03 -0.02
C LEU A 20 0.10 -8.46 1.44
N TYR A 21 1.12 -8.19 2.24
CA TYR A 21 1.02 -8.30 3.69
C TYR A 21 1.75 -7.16 4.37
N PHE A 22 1.18 -6.73 5.49
CA PHE A 22 1.75 -5.73 6.37
C PHE A 22 2.40 -6.43 7.57
N GLU A 23 3.69 -6.15 7.79
CA GLU A 23 4.47 -6.63 8.92
C GLU A 23 4.66 -5.47 9.92
N PRO A 24 4.03 -5.53 11.11
CA PRO A 24 4.25 -4.53 12.15
C PRO A 24 5.67 -4.66 12.76
N PRO A 25 6.20 -3.60 13.39
CA PRO A 25 7.53 -3.62 13.98
C PRO A 25 7.65 -4.69 15.07
N ARG A 26 8.78 -5.41 15.07
CA ARG A 26 9.05 -6.54 15.98
C ARG A 26 9.26 -6.12 17.45
N ASN A 27 9.41 -4.83 17.68
CA ASN A 27 10.00 -4.25 18.89
C ASN A 27 8.96 -4.03 19.99
N GLN A 28 7.67 -4.19 19.70
CA GLN A 28 6.60 -4.06 20.68
C GLN A 28 6.31 -5.43 21.29
N ARG A 29 6.10 -5.46 22.61
CA ARG A 29 5.95 -6.64 23.48
C ARG A 29 4.82 -7.62 23.09
N GLU A 30 4.14 -7.37 21.98
CA GLU A 30 3.11 -8.20 21.37
C GLU A 30 3.57 -8.60 19.97
N GLN A 31 3.74 -9.90 19.72
CA GLN A 31 3.91 -10.43 18.36
C GLN A 31 2.64 -10.17 17.55
N ARG A 32 2.54 -8.98 16.96
CA ARG A 32 1.41 -8.63 16.12
C ARG A 32 1.48 -9.44 14.83
N LYS A 33 0.41 -10.19 14.56
CA LYS A 33 0.30 -11.06 13.39
C LYS A 33 0.41 -10.23 12.10
N LYS A 34 1.04 -10.83 11.07
CA LYS A 34 1.05 -10.29 9.71
C LYS A 34 -0.39 -10.12 9.22
N LYS A 35 -0.73 -8.95 8.69
CA LYS A 35 -2.05 -8.67 8.11
C LYS A 35 -1.99 -8.81 6.60
N TYR A 36 -2.77 -9.72 6.04
CA TYR A 36 -2.85 -9.91 4.60
C TYR A 36 -3.86 -8.94 3.98
N ILE A 37 -3.52 -8.39 2.82
CA ILE A 37 -4.33 -7.43 2.07
C ILE A 37 -4.66 -8.06 0.70
N PRO A 38 -5.94 -8.35 0.43
CA PRO A 38 -6.36 -8.94 -0.84
C PRO A 38 -6.30 -7.90 -1.95
N VAL A 39 -5.38 -8.08 -2.90
CA VAL A 39 -5.13 -7.11 -3.99
C VAL A 39 -6.30 -6.96 -4.95
N GLU A 40 -7.04 -8.05 -5.22
CA GLU A 40 -8.16 -8.08 -6.18
C GLU A 40 -9.27 -7.09 -5.80
N ASN A 41 -9.47 -6.88 -4.49
CA ASN A 41 -10.50 -6.03 -3.95
C ASN A 41 -9.95 -4.71 -3.38
N THR A 42 -8.66 -4.41 -3.59
CA THR A 42 -8.03 -3.18 -3.09
C THR A 42 -7.86 -2.20 -4.25
N GLY A 43 -8.35 -0.97 -4.09
CA GLY A 43 -8.19 0.09 -5.10
C GLY A 43 -7.11 1.09 -4.72
N GLU A 44 -7.04 1.39 -3.43
CA GLU A 44 -6.11 2.36 -2.88
C GLU A 44 -5.73 1.98 -1.45
N ILE A 45 -4.53 2.40 -1.04
CA ILE A 45 -4.02 2.23 0.30
C ILE A 45 -3.62 3.61 0.83
N LEU A 46 -4.24 4.01 1.93
CA LEU A 46 -3.97 5.23 2.65
C LEU A 46 -3.00 4.92 3.79
N ILE A 47 -1.82 5.54 3.76
CA ILE A 47 -0.71 5.29 4.67
C ILE A 47 -0.53 6.50 5.57
N MET A 48 -0.91 6.35 6.84
CA MET A 48 -0.77 7.37 7.89
C MET A 48 0.34 7.03 8.88
N GLY A 49 0.70 5.76 9.00
CA GLY A 49 1.86 5.31 9.78
C GLY A 49 3.18 5.44 9.02
N GLU A 50 4.29 5.30 9.74
CA GLU A 50 5.62 5.21 9.14
C GLU A 50 5.81 3.82 8.52
N VAL A 51 5.82 3.75 7.18
CA VAL A 51 5.84 2.48 6.44
C VAL A 51 7.03 2.38 5.50
N THR A 52 7.80 1.32 5.66
CA THR A 52 8.87 0.97 4.71
C THR A 52 8.31 0.22 3.52
N ILE A 53 8.68 0.65 2.32
CA ILE A 53 8.36 0.01 1.04
C ILE A 53 9.61 -0.07 0.17
N ASN A 54 9.58 -0.93 -0.86
CA ASN A 54 10.68 -1.05 -1.81
C ASN A 54 10.18 -1.05 -3.27
N LYS A 55 11.13 -0.94 -4.21
CA LYS A 55 10.84 -0.92 -5.65
C LYS A 55 10.02 -2.13 -6.12
N LYS A 56 10.36 -3.34 -5.65
CA LYS A 56 9.66 -4.58 -6.05
C LYS A 56 8.18 -4.58 -5.65
N LEU A 57 7.86 -3.98 -4.50
CA LEU A 57 6.48 -3.76 -4.08
C LEU A 57 5.78 -2.76 -5.01
N LEU A 58 6.40 -1.62 -5.28
CA LEU A 58 5.85 -0.58 -6.16
C LEU A 58 5.58 -1.10 -7.58
N GLU A 59 6.50 -1.90 -8.14
CA GLU A 59 6.30 -2.58 -9.43
C GLU A 59 5.07 -3.49 -9.43
N PHE A 60 4.82 -4.20 -8.32
CA PHE A 60 3.67 -5.09 -8.20
C PHE A 60 2.36 -4.33 -8.02
N ILE A 61 2.34 -3.34 -7.13
CA ILE A 61 1.20 -2.45 -6.90
C ILE A 61 0.81 -1.71 -8.17
N SER A 62 1.80 -1.28 -8.97
CA SER A 62 1.53 -0.68 -10.28
C SER A 62 0.85 -1.65 -11.24
N LYS A 63 1.23 -2.92 -11.27
CA LYS A 63 0.57 -3.97 -12.10
C LYS A 63 -0.84 -4.31 -11.62
N GLN A 64 -1.15 -4.05 -10.35
CA GLN A 64 -2.48 -4.27 -9.78
C GLN A 64 -3.35 -3.01 -9.82
N GLU A 65 -2.81 -1.90 -10.35
CA GLU A 65 -3.49 -0.61 -10.43
C GLU A 65 -3.98 -0.13 -9.05
N ILE A 66 -3.14 -0.31 -8.03
CA ILE A 66 -3.40 0.13 -6.65
C ILE A 66 -2.68 1.45 -6.41
N ILE A 67 -3.41 2.48 -5.97
CA ILE A 67 -2.81 3.78 -5.63
C ILE A 67 -2.32 3.75 -4.18
N LEU A 68 -1.15 4.34 -3.90
CA LEU A 68 -0.68 4.56 -2.53
C LEU A 68 -0.77 6.04 -2.20
N HIS A 69 -1.51 6.40 -1.15
CA HIS A 69 -1.57 7.75 -0.60
C HIS A 69 -0.72 7.83 0.66
N PHE A 70 0.08 8.89 0.77
CA PHE A 70 0.93 9.13 1.93
C PHE A 70 0.47 10.39 2.67
N PHE A 71 0.43 10.28 3.98
CA PHE A 71 0.11 11.37 4.90
C PHE A 71 1.27 11.60 5.85
N ASN A 72 1.48 12.85 6.28
CA ASN A 72 2.49 13.16 7.27
C ASN A 72 1.99 12.84 8.69
N TYR A 73 2.86 13.04 9.68
CA TYR A 73 2.56 12.80 11.10
C TYR A 73 1.30 13.52 11.61
N TYR A 74 0.99 14.71 11.05
CA TYR A 74 -0.17 15.52 11.43
C TYR A 74 -1.44 15.17 10.62
N GLY A 75 -1.38 14.15 9.76
CA GLY A 75 -2.50 13.73 8.92
C GLY A 75 -2.72 14.56 7.66
N TYR A 76 -1.81 15.47 7.31
CA TYR A 76 -1.90 16.19 6.03
C TYR A 76 -1.41 15.31 4.88
N TYR A 77 -2.13 15.36 3.77
CA TYR A 77 -1.77 14.66 2.54
C TYR A 77 -0.43 15.17 2.00
N VAL A 78 0.51 14.24 1.81
CA VAL A 78 1.86 14.51 1.28
C VAL A 78 1.91 14.31 -0.21
N GLY A 79 1.27 13.24 -0.70
CA GLY A 79 1.33 12.86 -2.09
C GLY A 79 0.88 11.42 -2.31
N SER A 80 0.90 11.01 -3.57
CA SER A 80 0.54 9.65 -3.96
C SER A 80 1.54 9.06 -4.93
N PHE A 81 1.77 7.76 -4.81
CA PHE A 81 2.31 6.96 -5.89
C PHE A 81 1.14 6.50 -6.76
N TYR A 82 1.04 7.08 -7.96
CA TYR A 82 0.04 6.73 -8.94
C TYR A 82 0.63 5.70 -9.93
N PRO A 83 0.08 4.48 -10.03
CA PRO A 83 0.47 3.51 -11.04
C PRO A 83 0.48 4.10 -12.44
N ARG A 84 1.44 3.68 -13.27
CA ARG A 84 1.41 4.05 -14.69
C ARG A 84 0.16 3.43 -15.33
N GLU A 85 -0.61 4.23 -16.04
CA GLU A 85 -1.75 3.75 -16.81
C GLU A 85 -1.27 2.76 -17.88
N HIS A 86 -1.88 1.57 -17.88
CA HIS A 86 -1.54 0.51 -18.83
C HIS A 86 -2.10 0.81 -20.24
N TYR A 87 -3.18 1.60 -20.34
CA TYR A 87 -3.81 2.01 -21.59
C TYR A 87 -3.34 3.39 -22.04
N ASN A 88 -2.15 3.48 -22.65
CA ASN A 88 -1.65 4.70 -23.29
C ASN A 88 -2.31 4.99 -24.66
N SER A 89 -3.50 4.47 -24.91
CA SER A 89 -4.31 4.84 -26.08
C SER A 89 -5.31 5.90 -25.64
N ARG A 90 -4.84 7.15 -25.58
CA ARG A 90 -5.72 8.32 -25.57
C ARG A 90 -6.60 8.24 -26.83
N HIS A 91 -7.82 7.79 -26.67
CA HIS A 91 -8.90 7.94 -27.65
C HIS A 91 -10.08 8.58 -26.91
N MET A 92 -10.40 9.79 -27.41
CA MET A 92 -11.39 10.78 -26.98
C MET A 92 -10.97 11.67 -25.81
#